data_AF-D3IL45-F1
#
_entry.id   AF-D3IL45-F1
#
_cell.length_a   1.000
_cell.length_b   1.000
_cell.length_c   1.000
_cell.angle_alpha   90.00
_cell.angle_beta   90.00
_cell.angle_gamma   90.00
#
_symmetry.space_group_name_H-M   'P 1'
#
loop_
_entity.id
_entity.type
_entity.pdbx_description
1 polymer ?
#
loop_
_entity_poly.entity_id
_entity_poly.type
_entity_poly.pdbx_seq_one_letter_code
_entity_poly.pdbx_strand_id
1 'polypeptide(L)'
;MMKEQIIELLKQGRKLEAVATAHRLGGGTLLQAKRYVDAVERETLNGNSPDDNDRVVRSWSVKYNGGKPVTITLRDQYGERQLVEGTLEWNAILAEITQTRNERDTTTEGKDKRWSFSWWSKRNQERFADTNTHSPSKWKFYLPFGLALVLFFGFITFLTDCTYGYVGLLRQAVMTFIMFLITYAGYLLAIEKKEKWYSRLWGVVICCASCVFGVAIGIALVKDLCTDSLKVYQGEVEVNRHSGRRGTHYTVEWAGDDSPWWADHSINRSIYQDMQGYKKARVEYWQNSGVVKSIQPL
;
A
#
# COMPACT_ATOMS: atom_id res chain seq x y z
N MET A 1 -26.10 -3.26 -23.59
CA MET A 1 -26.40 -4.68 -23.27
C MET A 1 -27.15 -4.88 -21.95
N MET A 2 -26.55 -4.68 -20.75
CA MET A 2 -27.27 -4.99 -19.48
C MET A 2 -28.51 -4.11 -19.22
N LYS A 3 -28.42 -2.79 -19.47
CA LYS A 3 -29.55 -1.85 -19.28
C LYS A 3 -30.72 -2.18 -20.23
N GLU A 4 -30.44 -2.55 -21.48
CA GLU A 4 -31.46 -2.90 -22.48
C GLU A 4 -32.24 -4.16 -22.09
N GLN A 5 -31.56 -5.21 -21.63
CA GLN A 5 -32.21 -6.44 -21.17
C GLN A 5 -33.11 -6.19 -19.94
N ILE A 6 -32.68 -5.33 -19.02
CA ILE A 6 -33.48 -4.95 -17.83
C ILE A 6 -34.70 -4.14 -18.25
N ILE A 7 -34.58 -3.23 -19.22
CA ILE A 7 -35.71 -2.45 -19.75
C ILE A 7 -36.72 -3.35 -20.47
N GLU A 8 -36.25 -4.33 -21.24
CA GLU A 8 -37.13 -5.28 -21.94
C GLU A 8 -37.91 -6.18 -20.97
N LEU A 9 -37.25 -6.67 -19.91
CA LEU A 9 -37.90 -7.43 -18.83
C LEU A 9 -38.88 -6.58 -18.01
N LEU A 10 -38.58 -5.29 -17.80
CA LEU A 10 -39.48 -4.35 -17.15
C LEU A 10 -40.73 -4.05 -18.00
N LYS A 11 -40.58 -3.88 -19.32
CA LYS A 11 -41.72 -3.73 -20.24
C LYS A 11 -42.64 -4.94 -20.27
N GLN A 12 -42.10 -6.14 -20.04
CA GLN A 12 -42.86 -7.39 -19.92
C GLN A 12 -43.50 -7.60 -18.53
N GLY A 13 -43.36 -6.65 -17.59
CA GLY A 13 -43.90 -6.76 -16.22
C GLY A 13 -43.14 -7.74 -15.31
N ARG A 14 -42.01 -8.29 -15.75
CA ARG A 14 -41.24 -9.33 -15.05
C ARG A 14 -40.15 -8.73 -14.17
N LYS A 15 -40.57 -7.92 -13.19
CA LYS A 15 -39.68 -7.14 -12.31
C LYS A 15 -38.72 -7.99 -11.48
N LEU A 16 -39.17 -9.15 -10.98
CA LEU A 16 -38.32 -10.05 -10.19
C LEU A 16 -37.15 -10.63 -11.01
N GLU A 17 -37.41 -10.94 -12.28
CA GLU A 17 -36.37 -11.46 -13.18
C GLU A 17 -35.41 -10.38 -13.65
N ALA A 18 -35.90 -9.14 -13.80
CA ALA A 18 -35.04 -7.98 -14.02
C ALA A 18 -34.06 -7.78 -12.86
N VAL A 19 -34.53 -7.94 -11.61
CA VAL A 19 -33.67 -7.86 -10.40
C VAL A 19 -32.68 -9.01 -10.33
N ALA A 20 -33.11 -10.24 -10.63
CA ALA A 20 -32.22 -11.40 -10.64
C ALA A 20 -31.12 -11.27 -11.72
N THR A 21 -31.48 -10.75 -12.90
CA THR A 21 -30.55 -10.50 -14.01
C THR A 21 -29.56 -9.39 -13.66
N ALA A 22 -30.03 -8.31 -13.04
CA ALA A 22 -29.19 -7.22 -12.53
C ALA A 22 -28.22 -7.71 -11.44
N HIS A 23 -28.64 -8.61 -10.55
CA HIS A 23 -27.78 -9.23 -9.54
C HIS A 23 -26.73 -10.14 -10.18
N ARG A 24 -27.14 -11.03 -11.09
CA ARG A 24 -26.25 -12.00 -11.74
C ARG A 24 -25.14 -11.32 -12.56
N LEU A 25 -25.48 -10.23 -13.26
CA LEU A 25 -24.53 -9.52 -14.11
C LEU A 25 -23.78 -8.41 -13.36
N GLY A 26 -24.38 -7.85 -12.30
CA GLY A 26 -23.88 -6.67 -11.60
C GLY A 26 -22.96 -6.94 -10.40
N GLY A 27 -22.86 -8.19 -9.94
CA GLY A 27 -21.94 -8.61 -8.88
C GLY A 27 -22.14 -7.95 -7.49
N GLY A 28 -23.23 -7.20 -7.30
CA GLY A 28 -23.59 -6.53 -6.06
C GLY A 28 -24.65 -7.29 -5.27
N THR A 29 -25.06 -6.76 -4.12
CA THR A 29 -26.09 -7.39 -3.26
C THR A 29 -27.49 -7.32 -3.87
N LEU A 30 -28.39 -8.24 -3.49
CA LEU A 30 -29.76 -8.32 -4.03
C LEU A 30 -30.55 -7.01 -3.81
N LEU A 31 -30.35 -6.35 -2.67
CA LEU A 31 -30.97 -5.07 -2.35
C LEU A 31 -30.50 -3.93 -3.28
N GLN A 32 -29.23 -3.96 -3.70
CA GLN A 32 -28.67 -3.00 -4.65
C GLN A 32 -29.19 -3.25 -6.06
N ALA A 33 -29.35 -4.51 -6.48
CA ALA A 33 -29.98 -4.86 -7.75
C ALA A 33 -31.43 -4.38 -7.82
N LYS A 34 -32.20 -4.52 -6.71
CA LYS A 34 -33.57 -4.00 -6.61
C LYS A 34 -33.62 -2.48 -6.80
N ARG A 35 -32.78 -1.73 -6.08
CA ARG A 35 -32.72 -0.26 -6.18
C ARG A 35 -32.35 0.22 -7.59
N TYR A 36 -31.47 -0.51 -8.27
CA TYR A 36 -31.10 -0.20 -9.65
C TYR A 36 -32.29 -0.39 -10.60
N VAL A 37 -33.01 -1.50 -10.49
CA VAL A 37 -34.21 -1.76 -11.30
C VAL A 37 -35.31 -0.73 -11.03
N ASP A 38 -35.56 -0.37 -9.76
CA ASP A 38 -36.53 0.66 -9.37
C ASP A 38 -36.15 2.08 -9.89
N ALA A 39 -34.86 2.34 -10.11
CA ALA A 39 -34.39 3.60 -10.72
C ALA A 39 -34.56 3.59 -12.24
N VAL A 40 -34.24 2.47 -12.89
CA VAL A 40 -34.44 2.29 -14.33
C VAL A 40 -35.93 2.34 -14.68
N GLU A 41 -36.79 1.72 -13.88
CA GLU A 41 -38.25 1.78 -14.02
C GLU A 41 -38.75 3.23 -13.95
N ARG A 42 -38.28 4.01 -12.96
CA ARG A 42 -38.61 5.45 -12.87
C ARG A 42 -38.11 6.26 -14.05
N GLU A 43 -36.91 5.99 -14.57
CA GLU A 43 -36.38 6.69 -15.75
C GLU A 43 -37.15 6.33 -17.04
N THR A 44 -37.67 5.11 -17.17
CA THR A 44 -38.26 4.62 -18.42
C THR A 44 -39.78 4.64 -18.48
N LEU A 45 -40.48 4.54 -17.35
CA LEU A 45 -41.94 4.49 -17.30
C LEU A 45 -42.60 5.80 -16.84
N ASN A 46 -41.91 6.69 -16.12
CA ASN A 46 -42.46 8.01 -15.79
C ASN A 46 -42.38 9.03 -16.95
N GLY A 47 -41.82 8.64 -18.10
CA GLY A 47 -41.81 9.47 -19.30
C GLY A 47 -43.11 9.43 -20.12
N ASN A 48 -44.01 8.48 -19.86
CA ASN A 48 -45.23 8.25 -20.65
C ASN A 48 -46.43 7.91 -19.76
N SER A 49 -46.91 8.86 -18.96
CA SER A 49 -48.29 8.83 -18.47
C SER A 49 -48.98 10.15 -18.83
N PRO A 50 -50.10 10.12 -19.58
CA PRO A 50 -50.89 11.32 -19.85
C PRO A 50 -51.72 11.71 -18.63
N ASP A 51 -51.87 13.02 -18.43
CA ASP A 51 -52.72 13.74 -17.48
C ASP A 51 -52.45 13.57 -15.97
N ASP A 52 -51.93 14.66 -15.36
CA ASP A 52 -52.01 14.90 -13.91
C ASP A 52 -52.36 16.38 -13.63
N ASN A 53 -53.30 16.94 -14.39
CA ASN A 53 -53.75 18.33 -14.23
C ASN A 53 -55.01 18.50 -13.35
N ASP A 54 -55.49 17.45 -12.66
CA ASP A 54 -56.76 17.52 -11.90
C ASP A 54 -56.71 16.97 -10.46
N ARG A 55 -55.52 16.81 -9.86
CA ARG A 55 -55.42 16.52 -8.43
C ARG A 55 -55.25 17.80 -7.63
N VAL A 56 -56.27 18.17 -6.85
CA VAL A 56 -56.17 19.18 -5.79
C VAL A 56 -55.06 18.76 -4.82
N VAL A 57 -53.86 19.33 -5.00
CA VAL A 57 -52.70 19.05 -4.15
C VAL A 57 -52.94 19.71 -2.80
N ARG A 58 -53.25 18.90 -1.78
CA ARG A 58 -53.26 19.32 -0.38
C ARG A 58 -51.90 19.94 -0.07
N SER A 59 -51.87 21.23 0.23
CA SER A 59 -50.65 21.98 0.49
C SER A 59 -50.77 22.72 1.82
N TRP A 60 -49.66 22.90 2.53
CA TRP A 60 -49.65 23.60 3.81
C TRP A 60 -48.44 24.52 3.92
N SER A 61 -48.61 25.60 4.68
CA SER A 61 -47.53 26.51 5.05
C SER A 61 -47.46 26.63 6.57
N VAL A 62 -46.24 26.64 7.12
CA VAL A 62 -46.01 26.68 8.57
C VAL A 62 -45.15 27.89 8.92
N LYS A 63 -45.62 28.72 9.85
CA LYS A 63 -44.85 29.82 10.45
C LYS A 63 -44.22 29.36 11.76
N TYR A 64 -42.92 29.61 11.90
CA TYR A 64 -42.14 29.25 13.08
C TYR A 64 -41.72 30.50 13.85
N ASN A 65 -41.73 30.43 15.19
CA ASN A 65 -41.12 31.41 16.08
C ASN A 65 -40.14 30.69 17.02
N GLY A 66 -38.85 31.04 16.98
CA GLY A 66 -37.83 30.44 17.84
C GLY A 66 -37.70 28.91 17.71
N GLY A 67 -38.05 28.32 16.56
CA GLY A 67 -38.02 26.87 16.33
C GLY A 67 -39.29 26.10 16.71
N LYS A 68 -40.32 26.77 17.24
CA LYS A 68 -41.65 26.17 17.48
C LYS A 68 -42.63 26.58 16.38
N PRO A 69 -43.44 25.65 15.83
CA PRO A 69 -44.49 25.99 14.87
C PRO A 69 -45.60 26.75 15.61
N VAL A 70 -45.91 27.98 15.17
CA VAL A 70 -46.92 28.85 15.80
C VAL A 70 -48.21 28.91 14.98
N THR A 71 -48.14 28.67 13.67
CA THR A 71 -49.34 28.67 12.81
C THR A 71 -49.13 27.74 11.63
N ILE A 72 -50.10 26.85 11.36
CA ILE A 72 -50.15 26.02 10.15
C ILE A 72 -51.40 26.43 9.35
N THR A 73 -51.18 26.92 8.13
CA THR A 73 -52.26 27.18 7.17
C THR A 73 -52.34 26.01 6.21
N LEU A 74 -53.49 25.34 6.16
CA LEU A 74 -53.78 24.24 5.25
C LEU A 74 -54.62 24.77 4.09
N ARG A 75 -54.23 24.43 2.87
CA ARG A 75 -55.00 24.65 1.65
C ARG A 75 -55.46 23.30 1.12
N ASP A 76 -56.76 23.08 1.17
CA ASP A 76 -57.43 21.89 0.67
C ASP A 76 -58.62 22.28 -0.25
N GLN A 77 -59.42 21.29 -0.63
CA GLN A 77 -60.62 21.48 -1.46
C GLN A 77 -61.69 22.40 -0.84
N TYR A 78 -61.59 22.72 0.46
CA TYR A 78 -62.51 23.59 1.19
C TYR A 78 -61.95 25.02 1.39
N GLY A 79 -60.79 25.34 0.80
CA GLY A 79 -60.15 26.65 0.87
C GLY A 79 -58.95 26.70 1.81
N GLU A 80 -58.50 27.90 2.15
CA GLU A 80 -57.39 28.12 3.08
C GLU A 80 -57.92 28.26 4.51
N ARG A 81 -57.50 27.37 5.41
CA ARG A 81 -57.86 27.40 6.84
C ARG A 81 -56.64 27.33 7.74
N GLN A 82 -56.69 28.03 8.87
CA GLN A 82 -55.67 27.91 9.91
C GLN A 82 -56.03 26.77 10.86
N LEU A 83 -55.06 25.89 11.14
CA LEU A 83 -55.25 24.76 12.04
C LEU A 83 -54.99 25.19 13.49
N VAL A 84 -55.80 24.64 14.41
CA VAL A 84 -55.66 24.85 15.85
C VAL A 84 -54.55 23.96 16.40
N GLU A 85 -53.67 24.54 17.22
CA GLU A 85 -52.55 23.86 17.86
C GLU A 85 -53.03 22.64 18.68
N GLY A 86 -52.38 21.48 18.49
CA GLY A 86 -52.68 20.25 19.21
C GLY A 86 -53.77 19.35 18.61
N THR A 87 -54.39 19.73 17.49
CA THR A 87 -55.31 18.86 16.75
C THR A 87 -54.60 17.69 16.07
N LEU A 88 -55.32 16.60 15.79
CA LEU A 88 -54.78 15.43 15.09
C LEU A 88 -54.17 15.80 13.72
N GLU A 89 -54.80 16.72 12.99
CA GLU A 89 -54.28 17.21 11.69
C GLU A 89 -53.01 18.04 11.86
N TRP A 90 -52.88 18.81 12.93
CA TRP A 90 -51.68 19.57 13.27
C TRP A 90 -50.49 18.63 13.51
N ASN A 91 -50.68 17.61 14.34
CA ASN A 91 -49.63 16.64 14.68
C ASN A 91 -49.24 15.77 13.47
N ALA A 92 -50.20 15.40 12.62
CA ALA A 92 -49.94 14.65 11.40
C ALA A 92 -49.05 15.44 10.41
N ILE A 93 -49.34 16.73 10.22
CA ILE A 93 -48.53 17.60 9.34
C ILE A 93 -47.11 17.79 9.90
N LEU A 94 -46.96 17.94 11.22
CA LEU A 94 -45.63 18.03 11.83
C LEU A 94 -44.83 16.74 11.71
N ALA A 95 -45.49 15.58 11.83
CA ALA A 95 -44.86 14.27 11.62
C ALA A 95 -44.40 14.11 10.17
N GLU A 96 -45.22 14.51 9.20
CA GLU A 96 -44.89 14.46 7.77
C GLU A 96 -43.72 15.40 7.43
N ILE A 97 -43.69 16.61 8.00
CA ILE A 97 -42.56 17.55 7.86
C ILE A 97 -41.28 16.96 8.45
N THR A 98 -41.38 16.30 9.61
CA THR A 98 -40.22 15.68 10.26
C THR A 98 -39.69 14.51 9.43
N GLN A 99 -40.59 13.71 8.85
CA GLN A 99 -40.21 12.62 7.96
C GLN A 99 -39.57 13.13 6.67
N THR A 100 -40.16 14.13 5.99
CA THR A 100 -39.56 14.72 4.78
C THR A 100 -38.23 15.43 5.07
N ARG A 101 -38.05 15.98 6.27
CA ARG A 101 -36.77 16.55 6.70
C ARG A 101 -35.71 15.46 6.89
N ASN A 102 -36.03 14.39 7.61
CA ASN A 102 -35.12 13.25 7.79
C ASN A 102 -34.79 12.57 6.45
N GLU A 103 -35.76 12.47 5.53
CA GLU A 103 -35.54 11.99 4.17
C GLU A 103 -34.68 12.96 3.35
N ARG A 104 -34.83 14.28 3.49
CA ARG A 104 -33.94 15.25 2.85
C ARG A 104 -32.53 15.24 3.43
N ASP A 105 -32.36 15.08 4.73
CA ASP A 105 -31.05 15.04 5.38
C ASP A 105 -30.31 13.75 4.98
N THR A 106 -31.00 12.61 4.93
CA THR A 106 -30.45 11.36 4.37
C THR A 106 -30.20 11.44 2.86
N THR A 107 -31.00 12.21 2.12
CA THR A 107 -30.76 12.48 0.69
C THR A 107 -29.62 13.48 0.48
N THR A 108 -29.33 14.37 1.43
CA THR A 108 -28.24 15.35 1.36
C THR A 108 -26.90 14.69 1.73
N GLU A 109 -26.88 13.78 2.70
CA GLU A 109 -25.75 12.87 2.93
C GLU A 109 -25.58 11.81 1.82
N GLY A 110 -26.66 11.49 1.09
CA GLY A 110 -26.67 10.53 -0.02
C GLY A 110 -26.38 11.10 -1.41
N LYS A 111 -26.51 12.43 -1.61
CA LYS A 111 -26.38 13.07 -2.93
C LYS A 111 -24.95 13.25 -3.42
N ASP A 112 -23.95 13.06 -2.56
CA ASP A 112 -22.54 13.01 -2.97
C ASP A 112 -22.07 11.62 -3.45
N LYS A 113 -22.94 10.60 -3.41
CA LYS A 113 -22.62 9.26 -3.94
C LYS A 113 -23.43 8.98 -5.19
N ARG A 114 -23.17 9.80 -6.22
CA ARG A 114 -23.57 9.54 -7.60
C ARG A 114 -23.03 8.16 -8.02
N TRP A 115 -23.96 7.33 -8.51
CA TRP A 115 -23.73 6.00 -9.04
C TRP A 115 -22.50 5.98 -9.96
N SER A 116 -21.48 5.22 -9.56
CA SER A 116 -20.26 5.04 -10.34
C SER A 116 -20.16 3.58 -10.73
N PHE A 117 -20.14 3.31 -12.04
CA PHE A 117 -19.90 1.98 -12.57
C PHE A 117 -18.67 1.35 -11.90
N SER A 118 -18.64 0.03 -11.72
CA SER A 118 -17.50 -0.71 -11.15
C SER A 118 -16.20 -0.57 -11.98
N TRP A 119 -16.24 0.07 -13.15
CA TRP A 119 -15.07 0.53 -13.89
C TRP A 119 -14.50 1.88 -13.41
N TRP A 120 -15.30 2.64 -12.64
CA TRP A 120 -14.92 3.89 -11.96
C TRP A 120 -14.42 3.65 -10.54
N SER A 121 -14.83 2.61 -9.81
CA SER A 121 -14.17 2.28 -8.53
C SER A 121 -12.71 1.89 -8.74
N LYS A 122 -12.40 1.24 -9.87
CA LYS A 122 -11.03 0.97 -10.31
C LYS A 122 -10.25 2.25 -10.68
N ARG A 123 -10.91 3.28 -11.22
CA ARG A 123 -10.34 4.61 -11.49
C ARG A 123 -10.34 5.57 -10.29
N ASN A 124 -11.20 5.37 -9.30
CA ASN A 124 -11.29 6.23 -8.12
C ASN A 124 -10.41 5.78 -6.99
N GLN A 125 -10.10 4.48 -6.90
CA GLN A 125 -8.97 4.03 -6.10
C GLN A 125 -7.64 4.56 -6.67
N GLU A 126 -7.60 4.94 -7.95
CA GLU A 126 -6.51 5.69 -8.58
C GLU A 126 -6.62 7.21 -8.35
N ARG A 127 -7.83 7.80 -8.27
CA ARG A 127 -8.02 9.26 -8.03
C ARG A 127 -7.99 9.73 -6.57
N PHE A 128 -8.40 8.92 -5.59
CA PHE A 128 -8.22 9.30 -4.17
C PHE A 128 -6.75 9.23 -3.73
N ALA A 129 -5.89 8.59 -4.53
CA ALA A 129 -4.44 8.76 -4.43
C ALA A 129 -3.93 10.06 -5.08
N ASP A 130 -4.75 10.74 -5.89
CA ASP A 130 -4.40 11.95 -6.65
C ASP A 130 -4.98 13.27 -6.05
N THR A 131 -5.85 13.23 -5.02
CA THR A 131 -6.39 14.46 -4.38
C THR A 131 -5.55 15.01 -3.22
N ASN A 132 -4.45 14.35 -2.86
CA ASN A 132 -3.32 15.03 -2.23
C ASN A 132 -2.35 15.41 -3.34
N THR A 133 -2.58 16.56 -3.99
CA THR A 133 -1.61 17.19 -4.89
C THR A 133 -0.41 17.70 -4.09
N HIS A 134 0.40 16.79 -3.57
CA HIS A 134 1.78 16.76 -4.01
C HIS A 134 1.80 15.72 -5.12
N SER A 135 2.19 16.12 -6.34
CA SER A 135 2.72 15.17 -7.33
C SER A 135 3.44 14.06 -6.56
N PRO A 136 3.02 12.77 -6.63
CA PRO A 136 3.78 11.69 -6.02
C PRO A 136 5.09 11.71 -6.79
N SER A 137 5.99 12.50 -6.24
CA SER A 137 7.11 13.01 -6.98
C SER A 137 7.90 11.76 -7.31
N LYS A 138 8.24 11.58 -8.58
CA LYS A 138 9.09 10.47 -9.04
C LYS A 138 10.28 10.23 -8.09
N TRP A 139 10.71 11.28 -7.40
CA TRP A 139 11.61 11.30 -6.25
C TRP A 139 11.34 10.27 -5.14
N LYS A 140 10.10 9.83 -4.83
CA LYS A 140 9.88 8.80 -3.80
C LYS A 140 10.57 7.48 -4.12
N PHE A 141 10.81 7.19 -5.40
CA PHE A 141 11.58 6.04 -5.88
C PHE A 141 13.03 6.40 -6.14
N TYR A 142 13.27 7.50 -6.86
CA TYR A 142 14.63 7.92 -7.22
C TYR A 142 15.47 8.38 -6.02
N LEU A 143 14.86 8.81 -4.92
CA LEU A 143 15.57 9.23 -3.70
C LEU A 143 16.14 8.02 -2.94
N PRO A 144 15.36 7.00 -2.52
CA PRO A 144 15.94 5.82 -1.87
C PRO A 144 16.84 5.03 -2.82
N PHE A 145 16.46 4.92 -4.10
CA PHE A 145 17.29 4.23 -5.10
C PHE A 145 18.60 4.99 -5.39
N GLY A 146 18.52 6.30 -5.58
CA GLY A 146 19.69 7.16 -5.79
C GLY A 146 20.58 7.23 -4.56
N LEU A 147 20.01 7.31 -3.36
CA LEU A 147 20.76 7.22 -2.10
C LEU A 147 21.46 5.87 -1.97
N ALA A 148 20.76 4.77 -2.22
CA ALA A 148 21.35 3.43 -2.21
C ALA A 148 22.49 3.32 -3.23
N LEU A 149 22.34 3.90 -4.42
CA LEU A 149 23.34 3.86 -5.48
C LEU A 149 24.57 4.72 -5.16
N VAL A 150 24.38 5.91 -4.59
CA VAL A 150 25.49 6.76 -4.09
C VAL A 150 26.21 6.10 -2.93
N LEU A 151 25.48 5.53 -1.97
CA LEU A 151 26.06 4.79 -0.85
C LEU A 151 26.78 3.54 -1.34
N PHE A 152 26.24 2.83 -2.34
CA PHE A 152 26.87 1.65 -2.93
C PHE A 152 28.13 2.01 -3.72
N PHE A 153 28.11 3.11 -4.48
CA PHE A 153 29.32 3.59 -5.15
C PHE A 153 30.36 4.05 -4.15
N GLY A 154 29.98 4.85 -3.15
CA GLY A 154 30.86 5.25 -2.05
C GLY A 154 31.40 4.04 -1.29
N PHE A 155 30.58 3.01 -1.09
CA PHE A 155 30.99 1.75 -0.50
C PHE A 155 32.03 1.03 -1.35
N ILE A 156 31.81 0.89 -2.66
CA ILE A 156 32.76 0.24 -3.57
C ILE A 156 34.07 1.03 -3.65
N THR A 157 34.04 2.36 -3.61
CA THR A 157 35.24 3.18 -3.79
C THR A 157 36.03 3.40 -2.51
N PHE A 158 35.38 3.52 -1.35
CA PHE A 158 36.04 3.86 -0.09
C PHE A 158 36.18 2.68 0.88
N LEU A 159 35.29 1.69 0.83
CA LEU A 159 35.26 0.58 1.80
C LEU A 159 35.77 -0.74 1.22
N THR A 160 36.31 -0.75 0.01
CA THR A 160 36.92 -1.93 -0.62
C THR A 160 38.16 -2.41 0.12
N ASP A 161 38.97 -1.49 0.64
CA ASP A 161 40.19 -1.80 1.40
C ASP A 161 39.92 -1.98 2.91
N CYS A 162 38.70 -1.71 3.35
CA CYS A 162 38.29 -1.71 4.76
C CYS A 162 37.66 -3.05 5.17
N THR A 163 38.42 -4.14 5.06
CA THR A 163 37.87 -5.50 5.19
C THR A 163 38.21 -6.20 6.51
N TYR A 164 39.14 -5.63 7.29
CA TYR A 164 39.71 -6.22 8.49
C TYR A 164 39.28 -5.49 9.76
N GLY A 165 39.20 -6.21 10.88
CA GLY A 165 38.88 -5.65 12.20
C GLY A 165 37.43 -5.19 12.31
N TYR A 166 37.18 -4.29 13.27
CA TYR A 166 35.85 -3.67 13.44
C TYR A 166 35.37 -2.90 12.21
N VAL A 167 36.30 -2.44 11.37
CA VAL A 167 35.95 -1.77 10.11
C VAL A 167 35.32 -2.75 9.12
N GLY A 168 35.75 -4.02 9.12
CA GLY A 168 35.12 -5.08 8.34
C GLY A 168 33.67 -5.38 8.77
N LEU A 169 33.38 -5.33 10.08
CA LEU A 169 31.99 -5.44 10.59
C LEU A 169 31.16 -4.21 10.20
N LEU A 170 31.72 -3.01 10.33
CA LEU A 170 31.05 -1.77 9.91
C LEU A 170 30.73 -1.83 8.40
N ARG A 171 31.65 -2.34 7.59
CA ARG A 171 31.45 -2.58 6.16
C ARG A 171 30.25 -3.51 5.93
N GLN A 172 30.15 -4.63 6.64
CA GLN A 172 28.98 -5.51 6.53
C GLN A 172 27.68 -4.83 6.99
N ALA A 173 27.70 -4.01 8.04
CA ALA A 173 26.53 -3.24 8.49
C ALA A 173 26.06 -2.21 7.45
N VAL A 174 27.00 -1.57 6.76
CA VAL A 174 26.67 -0.66 5.65
C VAL A 174 26.08 -1.44 4.47
N MET A 175 26.61 -2.63 4.15
CA MET A 175 26.05 -3.48 3.10
C MET A 175 24.62 -3.93 3.40
N THR A 176 24.33 -4.37 4.62
CA THR A 176 22.97 -4.77 5.01
C THR A 176 22.01 -3.59 4.92
N PHE A 177 22.44 -2.39 5.29
CA PHE A 177 21.65 -1.18 5.13
C PHE A 177 21.37 -0.85 3.65
N ILE A 178 22.37 -0.93 2.78
CA ILE A 178 22.18 -0.72 1.33
C ILE A 178 21.20 -1.76 0.77
N MET A 179 21.35 -3.03 1.15
CA MET A 179 20.44 -4.10 0.72
C MET A 179 19.00 -3.85 1.19
N PHE A 180 18.82 -3.32 2.40
CA PHE A 180 17.50 -2.91 2.88
C PHE A 180 16.89 -1.78 2.03
N LEU A 181 17.67 -0.77 1.65
CA LEU A 181 17.21 0.30 0.76
C LEU A 181 16.81 -0.24 -0.63
N ILE A 182 17.60 -1.16 -1.18
CA ILE A 182 17.27 -1.83 -2.46
C ILE A 182 15.99 -2.65 -2.33
N THR A 183 15.85 -3.42 -1.25
CA THR A 183 14.63 -4.18 -0.95
C THR A 183 13.42 -3.27 -0.89
N TYR A 184 13.53 -2.15 -0.17
CA TYR A 184 12.47 -1.17 -0.03
C TYR A 184 12.09 -0.53 -1.38
N ALA A 185 13.08 -0.17 -2.20
CA ALA A 185 12.85 0.33 -3.55
C ALA A 185 12.14 -0.72 -4.44
N GLY A 186 12.57 -1.99 -4.37
CA GLY A 186 11.95 -3.11 -5.09
C GLY A 186 10.50 -3.35 -4.66
N TYR A 187 10.22 -3.27 -3.35
CA TYR A 187 8.86 -3.36 -2.79
C TYR A 187 7.95 -2.24 -3.31
N LEU A 188 8.43 -0.99 -3.30
CA LEU A 188 7.67 0.13 -3.85
C LEU A 188 7.37 -0.09 -5.34
N LEU A 189 8.35 -0.57 -6.11
CA LEU A 189 8.21 -0.84 -7.54
C LEU A 189 7.25 -1.99 -7.85
N ALA A 190 7.16 -3.00 -6.97
CA ALA A 190 6.20 -4.10 -7.11
C ALA A 190 4.73 -3.64 -6.90
N ILE A 191 4.52 -2.67 -6.00
CA ILE A 191 3.19 -2.15 -5.63
C ILE A 191 2.70 -1.06 -6.58
N GLU A 192 3.60 -0.38 -7.29
CA GLU A 192 3.22 0.71 -8.18
C GLU A 192 2.40 0.22 -9.37
N LYS A 193 1.12 0.64 -9.41
CA LYS A 193 0.16 0.24 -10.44
C LYS A 193 0.34 0.96 -11.78
N LYS A 194 1.09 2.08 -11.79
CA LYS A 194 1.34 2.89 -13.01
C LYS A 194 2.41 2.27 -13.92
N GLU A 195 3.24 1.38 -13.38
CA GLU A 195 4.30 0.68 -14.10
C GLU A 195 3.77 -0.54 -14.87
N LYS A 196 4.41 -0.86 -16.01
CA LYS A 196 4.03 -2.03 -16.82
C LYS A 196 4.23 -3.32 -16.02
N TRP A 197 3.44 -4.35 -16.31
CA TRP A 197 3.45 -5.62 -15.56
C TRP A 197 4.85 -6.26 -15.43
N TYR A 198 5.70 -6.12 -16.45
CA TYR A 198 7.08 -6.63 -16.44
C TYR A 198 7.97 -5.87 -15.44
N SER A 199 7.76 -4.56 -15.26
CA SER A 199 8.51 -3.73 -14.32
C SER A 199 8.21 -4.19 -12.89
N ARG A 200 6.93 -4.43 -12.59
CA ARG A 200 6.48 -4.97 -11.30
C ARG A 200 7.06 -6.36 -11.01
N LEU A 201 7.19 -7.22 -12.03
CA LEU A 201 7.85 -8.53 -11.90
C LEU A 201 9.32 -8.36 -11.49
N TRP A 202 10.05 -7.45 -12.13
CA TRP A 202 11.43 -7.12 -11.74
C TRP A 202 11.52 -6.59 -10.30
N GLY A 203 10.57 -5.76 -9.88
CA GLY A 203 10.49 -5.29 -8.49
C GLY A 203 10.35 -6.43 -7.47
N VAL A 204 9.50 -7.42 -7.77
CA VAL A 204 9.35 -8.62 -6.93
C VAL A 204 10.64 -9.44 -6.91
N VAL A 205 11.27 -9.67 -8.06
CA VAL A 205 12.53 -10.43 -8.16
C VAL A 205 13.64 -9.76 -7.34
N ILE A 206 13.82 -8.44 -7.51
CA ILE A 206 14.82 -7.67 -6.76
C ILE A 206 14.54 -7.73 -5.27
N CYS A 207 13.27 -7.56 -4.85
CA CYS A 207 12.86 -7.63 -3.45
C CYS A 207 13.17 -9.01 -2.84
N CYS A 208 12.77 -10.10 -3.51
CA CYS A 208 13.03 -11.45 -3.02
C CYS A 208 14.55 -11.74 -2.92
N ALA A 209 15.32 -11.41 -3.95
CA ALA A 209 16.77 -11.65 -3.95
C ALA A 209 17.48 -10.84 -2.85
N SER A 210 17.12 -9.56 -2.70
CA SER A 210 17.73 -8.69 -1.69
C SER A 210 17.30 -9.03 -0.27
N CYS A 211 16.06 -9.46 -0.05
CA CYS A 211 15.60 -9.97 1.25
C CYS A 211 16.42 -11.17 1.72
N VAL A 212 16.58 -12.21 0.89
CA VAL A 212 17.26 -13.45 1.30
C VAL A 212 18.71 -13.15 1.68
N PHE A 213 19.42 -12.39 0.85
CA PHE A 213 20.82 -12.07 1.08
C PHE A 213 21.01 -11.08 2.24
N GLY A 214 20.17 -10.04 2.32
CA GLY A 214 20.21 -9.04 3.38
C GLY A 214 19.89 -9.61 4.76
N VAL A 215 18.91 -10.53 4.84
CA VAL A 215 18.56 -11.21 6.10
C VAL A 215 19.68 -12.14 6.55
N ALA A 216 20.30 -12.90 5.65
CA ALA A 216 21.41 -13.79 6.00
C ALA A 216 22.60 -13.01 6.61
N ILE A 217 23.04 -11.93 5.95
CA ILE A 217 24.13 -11.08 6.44
C ILE A 217 23.71 -10.33 7.71
N GLY A 218 22.47 -9.83 7.76
CA GLY A 218 21.94 -9.13 8.92
C GLY A 218 21.91 -9.99 10.18
N ILE A 219 21.46 -11.24 10.06
CA ILE A 219 21.44 -12.20 11.17
C ILE A 219 22.87 -12.52 11.64
N ALA A 220 23.80 -12.76 10.70
CA ALA A 220 25.21 -12.99 11.03
C ALA A 220 25.81 -11.81 11.81
N LEU A 221 25.59 -10.58 11.32
CA LEU A 221 26.09 -9.37 11.95
C LEU A 221 25.49 -9.15 13.35
N VAL A 222 24.18 -9.34 13.50
CA VAL A 222 23.52 -9.21 14.82
C VAL A 222 24.04 -10.26 15.79
N LYS A 223 24.22 -11.51 15.33
CA LYS A 223 24.81 -12.56 16.17
C LYS A 223 26.22 -12.18 16.61
N ASP A 224 27.03 -11.58 15.75
CA ASP A 224 28.39 -11.21 16.13
C ASP A 224 28.49 -9.95 17.00
N LEU A 225 27.52 -9.05 16.90
CA LEU A 225 27.46 -7.84 17.73
C LEU A 225 26.83 -8.09 19.11
N CYS A 226 25.82 -8.96 19.18
CA CYS A 226 25.02 -9.19 20.39
C CYS A 226 25.45 -10.43 21.17
N THR A 227 26.07 -11.39 20.52
CA THR A 227 26.70 -12.55 21.16
C THR A 227 28.18 -12.41 20.91
N ASP A 228 29.01 -12.42 21.96
CA ASP A 228 30.47 -12.32 21.85
C ASP A 228 31.04 -13.56 21.15
N SER A 229 30.87 -13.63 19.83
CA SER A 229 31.10 -14.79 18.96
C SER A 229 32.54 -14.84 18.44
N LEU A 230 33.43 -14.13 19.12
CA LEU A 230 34.82 -14.05 18.75
C LEU A 230 35.49 -15.40 19.01
N LYS A 231 36.00 -16.01 17.94
CA LYS A 231 36.77 -17.25 18.00
C LYS A 231 38.25 -16.98 17.78
N VAL A 232 39.06 -17.84 18.38
CA VAL A 232 40.52 -17.81 18.22
C VAL A 232 40.95 -19.16 17.66
N TYR A 233 41.56 -19.12 16.48
CA TYR A 233 42.25 -20.26 15.88
C TYR A 233 43.76 -20.09 16.06
N GLN A 234 44.46 -21.19 16.34
CA GLN A 234 45.92 -21.23 16.40
C GLN A 234 46.39 -22.46 15.64
N GLY A 235 47.15 -22.24 14.58
CA GLY A 235 47.60 -23.36 13.75
C GLY A 235 48.20 -22.90 12.45
N GLU A 236 48.25 -23.82 11.50
CA GLU A 236 48.72 -23.54 10.15
C GLU A 236 47.70 -22.65 9.43
N VAL A 237 48.23 -21.64 8.73
CA VAL A 237 47.46 -20.67 7.96
C VAL A 237 48.11 -20.46 6.60
N GLU A 238 47.30 -20.20 5.60
CA GLU A 238 47.74 -19.85 4.26
C GLU A 238 47.22 -18.45 3.92
N VAL A 239 48.11 -17.57 3.47
CA VAL A 239 47.74 -16.21 3.06
C VAL A 239 47.81 -16.10 1.54
N ASN A 240 46.69 -15.78 0.92
CA ASN A 240 46.52 -15.76 -0.51
C ASN A 240 46.45 -14.32 -1.03
N ARG A 241 47.05 -14.10 -2.20
CA ARG A 241 46.97 -12.84 -2.95
C ARG A 241 46.21 -13.08 -4.24
N HIS A 242 45.10 -12.40 -4.38
CA HIS A 242 44.28 -12.44 -5.59
C HIS A 242 44.39 -11.11 -6.33
N SER A 243 44.96 -11.14 -7.54
CA SER A 243 45.06 -9.97 -8.42
C SER A 243 44.17 -10.16 -9.66
N GLY A 244 43.26 -9.22 -9.91
CA GLY A 244 42.39 -9.25 -11.08
C GLY A 244 42.03 -7.86 -11.59
N ARG A 245 41.19 -7.80 -12.64
CA ARG A 245 40.70 -6.54 -13.25
C ARG A 245 40.03 -5.58 -12.25
N ARG A 246 39.53 -6.09 -11.11
CA ARG A 246 38.82 -5.34 -10.07
C ARG A 246 39.70 -4.87 -8.91
N GLY A 247 41.01 -5.17 -8.94
CA GLY A 247 41.95 -4.81 -7.87
C GLY A 247 42.72 -6.00 -7.32
N THR A 248 43.56 -5.73 -6.31
CA THR A 248 44.28 -6.75 -5.55
C THR A 248 43.63 -6.88 -4.18
N HIS A 249 43.21 -8.08 -3.81
CA HIS A 249 42.73 -8.39 -2.47
C HIS A 249 43.55 -9.53 -1.87
N TYR A 250 43.56 -9.59 -0.54
CA TYR A 250 44.34 -10.55 0.22
C TYR A 250 43.39 -11.30 1.15
N THR A 251 43.56 -12.61 1.26
CA THR A 251 42.72 -13.48 2.09
C THR A 251 43.61 -14.36 2.97
N VAL A 252 43.06 -14.83 4.08
CA VAL A 252 43.68 -15.85 4.92
C VAL A 252 42.76 -17.07 5.00
N GLU A 253 43.35 -18.25 4.91
CA GLU A 253 42.68 -19.54 5.03
C GLU A 253 43.33 -20.34 6.15
N TRP A 254 42.52 -21.14 6.85
CA TRP A 254 43.00 -22.01 7.91
C TRP A 254 42.20 -23.32 7.97
N ALA A 255 42.80 -24.34 8.57
CA ALA A 255 42.18 -25.64 8.67
C ALA A 255 41.00 -25.62 9.66
N GLY A 256 39.85 -26.15 9.23
CA GLY A 256 38.67 -26.27 10.08
C GLY A 256 37.88 -24.96 10.23
N ASP A 257 37.96 -24.06 9.26
CA ASP A 257 37.04 -22.93 9.18
C ASP A 257 35.57 -23.40 9.17
N ASP A 258 34.80 -22.87 10.11
CA ASP A 258 33.38 -23.16 10.33
C ASP A 258 32.49 -21.96 10.00
N SER A 259 33.07 -20.92 9.38
CA SER A 259 32.36 -19.74 8.93
C SER A 259 31.47 -20.03 7.70
N PRO A 260 30.50 -19.16 7.39
CA PRO A 260 29.65 -19.35 6.22
C PRO A 260 30.46 -19.32 4.92
N TRP A 261 30.08 -20.14 3.94
CA TRP A 261 30.77 -20.26 2.63
C TRP A 261 30.96 -18.96 1.84
N TRP A 262 30.20 -17.89 2.18
CA TRP A 262 30.29 -16.58 1.54
C TRP A 262 31.22 -15.61 2.29
N ALA A 263 31.81 -16.03 3.40
CA ALA A 263 32.74 -15.21 4.16
C ALA A 263 34.10 -15.16 3.46
N ASP A 264 34.40 -14.03 2.83
CA ASP A 264 35.75 -13.75 2.39
C ASP A 264 36.56 -13.26 3.59
N HIS A 265 37.40 -14.13 4.17
CA HIS A 265 38.37 -13.84 5.25
C HIS A 265 39.47 -12.88 4.79
N SER A 266 39.05 -11.67 4.44
CA SER A 266 39.86 -10.66 3.81
C SER A 266 40.79 -10.00 4.82
N ILE A 267 42.02 -9.74 4.39
CA ILE A 267 43.06 -9.11 5.19
C ILE A 267 43.64 -7.90 4.48
N ASN A 268 44.24 -6.99 5.24
CA ASN A 268 44.91 -5.83 4.69
C ASN A 268 46.27 -6.21 4.09
N ARG A 269 46.73 -5.41 3.12
CA ARG A 269 48.05 -5.58 2.48
C ARG A 269 49.20 -5.62 3.49
N SER A 270 49.17 -4.78 4.52
CA SER A 270 50.20 -4.74 5.56
C SER A 270 50.28 -6.07 6.30
N ILE A 271 49.12 -6.60 6.73
CA ILE A 271 49.03 -7.89 7.42
C ILE A 271 49.51 -9.02 6.50
N TYR A 272 49.14 -8.99 5.21
CA TYR A 272 49.65 -9.95 4.24
C TYR A 272 51.18 -9.91 4.15
N GLN A 273 51.78 -8.71 4.09
CA GLN A 273 53.24 -8.53 4.05
C GLN A 273 53.91 -9.00 5.35
N ASP A 274 53.33 -8.70 6.50
CA ASP A 274 53.86 -9.11 7.82
C ASP A 274 53.78 -10.64 7.99
N MET A 275 52.79 -11.27 7.37
CA MET A 275 52.59 -12.72 7.36
C MET A 275 53.46 -13.44 6.31
N GLN A 276 54.09 -12.72 5.37
CA GLN A 276 54.94 -13.36 4.37
C GLN A 276 56.16 -14.00 5.03
N GLY A 277 56.16 -15.33 5.09
CA GLY A 277 57.23 -16.14 5.68
C GLY A 277 56.82 -16.94 6.91
N TYR A 278 55.66 -16.65 7.50
CA TYR A 278 55.10 -17.42 8.62
C TYR A 278 54.10 -18.44 8.11
N LYS A 279 54.24 -19.70 8.56
CA LYS A 279 53.30 -20.79 8.25
C LYS A 279 52.26 -21.01 9.34
N LYS A 280 52.48 -20.43 10.53
CA LYS A 280 51.60 -20.55 11.69
C LYS A 280 51.20 -19.17 12.17
N ALA A 281 49.94 -19.04 12.58
CA ALA A 281 49.43 -17.83 13.16
C ALA A 281 48.30 -18.10 14.13
N ARG A 282 48.08 -17.11 14.99
CA ARG A 282 46.87 -16.95 15.77
C ARG A 282 45.94 -16.02 15.00
N VAL A 283 44.75 -16.52 14.64
CA VAL A 283 43.70 -15.77 13.95
C VAL A 283 42.53 -15.58 14.90
N GLU A 284 42.15 -14.33 15.16
CA GLU A 284 40.92 -13.98 15.86
C GLU A 284 39.89 -13.53 14.82
N TYR A 285 38.72 -14.15 14.80
CA TYR A 285 37.68 -13.88 13.81
C TYR A 285 36.29 -13.99 14.43
N TRP A 286 35.32 -13.30 13.83
CA TRP A 286 33.92 -13.42 14.20
C TRP A 286 33.28 -14.57 13.45
N GLN A 287 32.71 -15.54 14.19
CA GLN A 287 32.28 -16.81 13.60
C GLN A 287 31.17 -16.65 12.55
N ASN A 288 30.17 -15.79 12.79
CA ASN A 288 28.99 -15.77 11.93
C ASN A 288 29.17 -14.88 10.69
N SER A 289 29.99 -13.82 10.79
CA SER A 289 30.32 -12.91 9.70
C SER A 289 31.56 -13.34 8.93
N GLY A 290 32.41 -14.18 9.53
CA GLY A 290 33.72 -14.57 9.05
C GLY A 290 34.71 -13.41 8.92
N VAL A 291 34.42 -12.25 9.52
CA VAL A 291 35.34 -11.12 9.49
C VAL A 291 36.53 -11.43 10.39
N VAL A 292 37.74 -11.23 9.87
CA VAL A 292 38.96 -11.39 10.66
C VAL A 292 39.19 -10.14 11.50
N LYS A 293 39.31 -10.31 12.82
CA LYS A 293 39.58 -9.23 13.76
C LYS A 293 41.08 -8.95 13.86
N SER A 294 41.87 -9.99 14.10
CA SER A 294 43.32 -9.87 14.21
C SER A 294 44.07 -11.11 13.78
N ILE A 295 45.25 -10.95 13.17
CA ILE A 295 46.17 -12.04 12.87
C ILE A 295 47.53 -11.72 13.50
N GLN A 296 48.12 -12.70 14.19
CA GLN A 296 49.44 -12.61 14.78
C GLN A 296 50.27 -13.82 14.37
N PRO A 297 51.47 -13.65 13.79
CA PRO A 297 52.36 -14.76 13.48
C PRO A 297 52.83 -15.47 14.75
N LEU A 298 53.07 -16.78 14.64
CA LEU A 298 53.57 -17.66 15.71
C LEU A 298 54.95 -18.25 15.36
#